data_AF-A0A2E3A024-F1
#
_entry.id   AF-A0A2E3A024-F1
#
_cell.length_a   1.000
_cell.length_b   1.000
_cell.length_c   1.000
_cell.angle_alpha   90.00
_cell.angle_beta   90.00
_cell.angle_gamma   90.00
#
_symmetry.space_group_name_H-M   'P 1'
#
loop_
_entity.id
_entity.type
_entity.pdbx_description
1 polymer ?
#
loop_
_entity_poly.entity_id
_entity_poly.type
_entity_poly.pdbx_seq_one_letter_code
_entity_poly.pdbx_strand_id
1 'polypeptide(L)'
;MEIDECAGDAYFVRPLFLELNYLKLPRLNIMKNQQSGFTLIELLVVIAIIAILAGMLLPALARSKGMATGAACQSNQKQLSLAWTMYAGDNDDRICGGSTYGRGDWWYGPKTIPRERLQQMGKLSARDREIESEKEGIRQGLLFPFTTSEGIYHCPGDKRISSASPTLTFVSYSGAGGMNGEQSGLSVKSISAIVNPSGKYVYVEESDPRQYNMGSWIISMGAGSNWIDPVAPWHNDYSTLSWADGHATTKRWLSENTKKAARNTVGTPSRPGTFSFGFYDKDNRDIMYMKEHYATNRKSGNAL
;
A
#
# COMPACT_ATOMS: atom_id res chain seq x y z
N MET A 1 15.71 66.98 17.07
CA MET A 1 14.80 67.34 15.97
C MET A 1 13.52 66.56 16.22
N GLU A 2 12.87 66.75 17.36
CA GLU A 2 12.15 67.97 17.80
C GLU A 2 10.89 68.20 16.94
N ILE A 3 9.73 68.14 17.63
CA ILE A 3 8.46 68.90 17.46
C ILE A 3 7.66 68.75 16.14
N ASP A 4 6.33 68.68 16.10
CA ASP A 4 5.34 69.39 16.92
C ASP A 4 3.99 68.65 17.10
N GLU A 5 3.51 68.76 18.34
CA GLU A 5 2.11 68.74 18.78
C GLU A 5 1.37 69.98 18.25
N CYS A 6 0.09 69.88 17.93
CA CYS A 6 -0.82 71.04 17.97
C CYS A 6 -2.22 70.62 18.44
N ALA A 7 -2.54 71.09 19.64
CA ALA A 7 -3.84 71.07 20.29
C ALA A 7 -4.62 72.38 20.02
N GLY A 8 -5.93 72.37 20.32
CA GLY A 8 -6.82 73.55 20.36
C GLY A 8 -7.92 73.45 19.27
N ASP A 9 -9.21 73.59 19.53
CA ASP A 9 -9.87 74.46 20.51
C ASP A 9 -11.22 73.91 20.98
N ALA A 10 -11.55 74.22 22.24
CA ALA A 10 -12.88 74.10 22.80
C ALA A 10 -13.70 75.38 22.50
N TYR A 11 -14.92 75.22 21.98
CA TYR A 11 -15.95 76.26 22.04
C TYR A 11 -17.26 75.69 22.57
N PHE A 12 -17.68 76.28 23.69
CA PHE A 12 -18.93 76.05 24.39
C PHE A 12 -19.98 77.01 23.84
N VAL A 13 -21.10 76.51 23.33
CA VAL A 13 -22.32 77.32 23.14
C VAL A 13 -23.55 76.51 23.52
N ARG A 14 -24.36 77.12 24.38
CA ARG A 14 -25.58 76.60 25.03
C ARG A 14 -26.81 76.80 24.11
N PRO A 15 -28.01 76.31 24.50
CA PRO A 15 -28.90 75.50 23.66
C PRO A 15 -29.90 76.32 22.85
N LEU A 16 -30.47 75.70 21.81
CA LEU A 16 -31.74 76.13 21.23
C LEU A 16 -32.75 74.98 21.31
N PHE A 17 -33.74 75.17 22.18
CA PHE A 17 -35.01 74.45 22.12
C PHE A 17 -35.71 74.81 20.81
N LEU A 18 -36.13 73.80 20.05
CA LEU A 18 -37.31 73.88 19.17
C LEU A 18 -37.89 72.47 19.05
N GLU A 19 -39.08 72.30 19.63
CA GLU A 19 -39.98 71.20 19.30
C GLU A 19 -40.31 71.23 17.81
N LEU A 20 -40.42 70.06 17.16
CA LEU A 20 -41.69 69.61 16.58
C LEU A 20 -41.54 68.32 15.75
N ASN A 21 -42.60 67.51 15.87
CA ASN A 21 -43.10 66.54 14.90
C ASN A 21 -42.56 65.10 14.96
N TYR A 22 -43.16 64.37 15.91
CA TYR A 22 -43.76 63.05 15.75
C TYR A 22 -43.99 62.59 14.29
N LEU A 23 -42.98 62.00 13.67
CA LEU A 23 -43.20 60.99 12.65
C LEU A 23 -43.55 59.68 13.36
N LYS A 24 -44.86 59.42 13.50
CA LYS A 24 -45.36 58.06 13.74
C LYS A 24 -44.91 57.19 12.56
N LEU A 25 -43.77 56.54 12.71
CA LEU A 25 -43.38 55.45 11.82
C LEU A 25 -44.51 54.42 11.83
N PRO A 26 -44.99 53.95 10.66
CA PRO A 26 -45.93 52.85 10.63
C PRO A 26 -45.27 51.67 11.36
N ARG A 27 -45.98 51.09 12.33
CA ARG A 27 -45.56 49.83 12.95
C ARG A 27 -45.36 48.83 11.81
N LEU A 28 -44.10 48.51 11.51
CA LEU A 28 -43.77 47.42 10.60
C LEU A 28 -44.37 46.17 11.23
N ASN A 29 -45.49 45.71 10.68
CA ASN A 29 -46.08 44.46 11.10
C ASN A 29 -45.16 43.37 10.55
N ILE A 30 -44.12 43.03 11.32
CA ILE A 30 -43.25 41.89 11.04
C ILE A 30 -44.20 40.70 11.07
N MET A 31 -44.64 40.26 9.88
CA MET A 31 -45.35 39.01 9.73
C MET A 31 -44.47 37.99 10.43
N LYS A 32 -44.97 37.43 11.55
CA LYS A 32 -44.32 36.33 12.24
C LYS A 32 -44.12 35.25 11.18
N ASN A 33 -42.89 35.14 10.68
CA ASN A 33 -42.49 34.04 9.85
C ASN A 33 -42.71 32.83 10.75
N GLN A 34 -43.77 32.06 10.48
CA GLN A 34 -44.08 30.85 11.22
C GLN A 34 -42.88 29.95 10.96
N GLN A 35 -41.91 29.96 11.89
CA GLN A 35 -40.80 29.04 11.86
C GLN A 35 -41.41 27.67 12.09
N SER A 36 -41.73 26.98 11.00
CA SER A 36 -42.08 25.57 11.02
C SER A 36 -40.90 24.82 11.62
N GLY A 37 -41.03 24.45 12.89
CA GLY A 37 -40.04 23.63 13.58
C GLY A 37 -40.01 22.25 12.93
N PHE A 38 -38.80 21.71 12.76
CA PHE A 38 -38.61 20.34 12.27
C PHE A 38 -39.27 19.37 13.25
N THR A 39 -40.21 18.55 12.78
CA THR A 39 -40.81 17.52 13.62
C THR A 39 -39.84 16.35 13.80
N LEU A 40 -39.97 15.63 14.92
CA LEU A 40 -39.18 14.42 15.18
C LEU A 40 -39.33 13.38 14.04
N ILE A 41 -40.54 13.29 13.46
CA ILE A 41 -40.85 12.35 12.39
C ILE A 41 -40.11 12.73 11.10
N GLU A 42 -40.10 14.01 10.72
CA GLU A 42 -39.37 14.48 9.54
C GLU A 42 -37.87 14.21 9.67
N LEU A 43 -37.29 14.43 10.86
CA LEU A 43 -35.88 14.12 11.11
C LEU A 43 -35.61 12.61 10.99
N LEU A 44 -36.50 11.79 11.53
CA LEU A 44 -36.36 10.33 11.52
C LEU A 44 -36.42 9.76 10.10
N VAL A 45 -37.32 10.26 9.25
CA VAL A 45 -37.42 9.83 7.86
C VAL A 45 -36.15 10.22 7.08
N VAL A 46 -35.60 11.40 7.31
CA VAL A 46 -34.37 11.86 6.63
C VAL A 46 -33.18 10.99 7.00
N ILE A 47 -32.96 10.70 8.28
CA ILE A 47 -31.85 9.82 8.68
C ILE A 47 -32.06 8.39 8.15
N ALA A 48 -33.30 7.92 8.05
CA ALA A 48 -33.61 6.60 7.48
C ALA A 48 -33.25 6.53 5.99
N ILE A 49 -33.59 7.56 5.21
CA ILE A 49 -33.22 7.64 3.78
C ILE A 49 -31.69 7.72 3.62
N ILE A 50 -31.01 8.55 4.42
CA ILE A 50 -29.54 8.65 4.40
C ILE A 50 -28.90 7.29 4.75
N ALA A 51 -29.43 6.57 5.74
CA ALA A 51 -28.92 5.26 6.13
C ALA A 51 -29.07 4.22 4.99
N ILE A 52 -30.20 4.21 4.28
CA ILE A 52 -30.43 3.33 3.12
C ILE A 52 -29.44 3.65 1.99
N LEU A 53 -29.31 4.93 1.65
CA LEU A 53 -28.40 5.38 0.59
C LEU A 53 -26.94 5.08 0.93
N ALA A 54 -26.52 5.39 2.16
CA ALA A 54 -25.18 5.07 2.65
C ALA A 54 -24.92 3.56 2.64
N GLY A 55 -25.91 2.75 3.04
CA GLY A 55 -25.82 1.28 3.03
C GLY A 55 -25.54 0.69 1.65
N MET A 56 -26.07 1.30 0.58
CA MET A 56 -25.80 0.88 -0.80
C MET A 56 -24.46 1.41 -1.33
N LEU A 57 -23.97 2.55 -0.82
CA LEU A 57 -22.73 3.18 -1.28
C LEU A 57 -21.46 2.53 -0.70
N LEU A 58 -21.51 2.03 0.54
CA LEU A 58 -20.33 1.47 1.22
C LEU A 58 -19.69 0.28 0.47
N PRO A 59 -20.44 -0.72 -0.04
CA PRO A 59 -19.84 -1.82 -0.80
C PRO A 59 -19.22 -1.37 -2.13
N ALA A 60 -19.87 -0.41 -2.82
CA ALA A 60 -19.39 0.15 -4.06
C ALA A 60 -18.08 0.94 -3.85
N LEU A 61 -18.01 1.74 -2.79
CA LEU A 61 -16.82 2.51 -2.42
C LEU A 61 -15.65 1.60 -2.02
N ALA A 62 -15.90 0.53 -1.25
CA ALA A 62 -14.87 -0.45 -0.89
C ALA A 62 -14.30 -1.13 -2.15
N ARG A 63 -15.17 -1.49 -3.11
CA ARG A 63 -14.75 -2.06 -4.39
C ARG A 63 -13.90 -1.08 -5.19
N SER A 64 -14.37 0.16 -5.34
CA SER A 64 -13.65 1.22 -6.06
C SER A 64 -12.28 1.52 -5.45
N LYS A 65 -12.21 1.61 -4.11
CA LYS A 65 -10.95 1.82 -3.39
C LYS A 65 -9.94 0.72 -3.66
N GLY A 66 -10.34 -0.55 -3.66
CA GLY A 66 -9.42 -1.65 -3.96
C GLY A 66 -8.95 -1.67 -5.42
N MET A 67 -9.78 -1.24 -6.36
CA MET A 67 -9.35 -1.05 -7.75
C MET A 67 -8.32 0.07 -7.88
N ALA A 68 -8.55 1.20 -7.19
CA ALA A 68 -7.61 2.32 -7.17
C ALA A 68 -6.26 1.95 -6.54
N THR A 69 -6.26 1.28 -5.39
CA THR A 69 -5.01 0.80 -4.78
C THR A 69 -4.33 -0.25 -5.64
N GLY A 70 -5.09 -1.11 -6.33
CA GLY A 70 -4.55 -2.11 -7.27
C GLY A 70 -3.87 -1.46 -8.47
N ALA A 71 -4.47 -0.42 -9.06
CA ALA A 71 -3.87 0.33 -10.17
C ALA A 71 -2.57 1.04 -9.76
N ALA A 72 -2.55 1.66 -8.58
CA ALA A 72 -1.33 2.26 -8.04
C ALA A 72 -0.24 1.19 -7.80
N CYS A 73 -0.63 0.04 -7.25
CA CYS A 73 0.26 -1.07 -6.99
C CYS A 73 0.85 -1.68 -8.28
N GLN A 74 0.05 -1.81 -9.34
CA GLN A 74 0.54 -2.21 -10.67
C GLN A 74 1.58 -1.22 -11.22
N SER A 75 1.36 0.09 -11.04
CA SER A 75 2.32 1.11 -11.46
C SER A 75 3.64 1.00 -10.69
N ASN A 76 3.58 0.76 -9.38
CA ASN A 76 4.76 0.53 -8.53
C ASN A 76 5.56 -0.70 -8.98
N GLN A 77 4.88 -1.83 -9.16
CA GLN A 77 5.50 -3.08 -9.61
C GLN A 77 6.05 -3.01 -11.04
N LYS A 78 5.40 -2.26 -11.94
CA LYS A 78 5.93 -1.97 -13.27
C LYS A 78 7.25 -1.20 -13.18
N GLN A 79 7.33 -0.17 -12.35
CA GLN A 79 8.58 0.59 -12.14
C GLN A 79 9.69 -0.30 -11.58
N LEU A 80 9.38 -1.19 -10.61
CA LEU A 80 10.35 -2.15 -10.09
C LEU A 80 10.84 -3.14 -11.16
N SER A 81 9.95 -3.67 -12.00
CA SER A 81 10.34 -4.62 -13.05
C SER A 81 11.15 -3.98 -14.17
N LEU A 82 10.83 -2.73 -14.52
CA LEU A 82 11.65 -1.94 -15.44
C LEU A 82 13.05 -1.69 -14.87
N ALA A 83 13.16 -1.28 -13.61
CA ALA A 83 14.44 -1.13 -12.93
C ALA A 83 15.24 -2.44 -12.87
N TRP A 84 14.56 -3.56 -12.63
CA TRP A 84 15.15 -4.89 -12.66
C TRP A 84 15.73 -5.26 -14.04
N THR A 85 15.02 -4.88 -15.11
CA THR A 85 15.48 -5.06 -16.50
C THR A 85 16.66 -4.15 -16.81
N MET A 86 16.62 -2.89 -16.38
CA MET A 86 17.72 -1.93 -16.55
C MET A 86 18.99 -2.41 -15.84
N TYR A 87 18.86 -2.90 -14.60
CA TYR A 87 19.98 -3.48 -13.85
C TYR A 87 20.66 -4.61 -14.64
N ALA A 88 19.87 -5.51 -15.24
CA ALA A 88 20.44 -6.60 -16.05
C ALA A 88 21.20 -6.08 -17.29
N GLY A 89 20.70 -5.01 -17.92
CA GLY A 89 21.39 -4.35 -19.03
C GLY A 89 22.76 -3.78 -18.64
N ASP A 90 22.88 -3.23 -17.43
CA ASP A 90 24.11 -2.61 -16.94
C ASP A 90 25.08 -3.61 -16.27
N ASN A 91 24.67 -4.88 -16.10
CA ASN A 91 25.41 -5.86 -15.29
C ASN A 91 25.61 -7.20 -16.02
N ASP A 92 26.06 -7.14 -17.28
CA ASP A 92 26.40 -8.30 -18.12
C ASP A 92 25.26 -9.34 -18.21
N ASP A 93 24.02 -8.88 -18.44
CA ASP A 93 22.81 -9.69 -18.55
C ASP A 93 22.37 -10.35 -17.21
N ARG A 94 23.12 -10.15 -16.12
CA ARG A 94 22.82 -10.77 -14.82
C ARG A 94 21.70 -10.02 -14.11
N ILE A 95 20.64 -10.76 -13.76
CA ILE A 95 19.51 -10.19 -13.02
C ILE A 95 19.86 -10.02 -11.54
N CYS A 96 19.29 -9.00 -10.88
CA CYS A 96 19.43 -8.90 -9.43
C CYS A 96 18.63 -10.04 -8.75
N GLY A 97 19.10 -10.46 -7.59
CA GLY A 97 18.47 -11.51 -6.79
C GLY A 97 17.16 -11.06 -6.15
N GLY A 98 16.26 -12.02 -5.95
CA GLY A 98 14.96 -11.82 -5.31
C GLY A 98 14.95 -12.03 -3.80
N SER A 99 16.08 -12.38 -3.18
CA SER A 99 16.18 -12.60 -1.72
C SER A 99 16.30 -11.26 -0.97
N THR A 100 16.43 -11.32 0.35
CA THR A 100 16.71 -10.16 1.21
C THR A 100 17.96 -10.32 2.08
N TYR A 101 18.67 -11.44 1.94
CA TYR A 101 19.81 -11.77 2.80
C TYR A 101 21.18 -11.44 2.19
N GLY A 102 21.29 -11.33 0.86
CA GLY A 102 22.57 -11.18 0.15
C GLY A 102 22.87 -9.76 -0.30
N ARG A 103 24.13 -9.52 -0.70
CA ARG A 103 24.55 -8.27 -1.37
C ARG A 103 24.22 -8.26 -2.88
N GLY A 104 23.57 -9.31 -3.38
CA GLY A 104 23.22 -9.47 -4.80
C GLY A 104 21.75 -9.18 -5.12
N ASP A 105 21.01 -8.63 -4.16
CA ASP A 105 19.55 -8.60 -4.17
C ASP A 105 18.93 -7.20 -4.42
N TRP A 106 17.68 -7.22 -4.84
CA TRP A 106 16.84 -6.04 -5.11
C TRP A 106 16.59 -5.15 -3.88
N TRP A 107 16.57 -5.76 -2.70
CA TRP A 107 16.35 -5.16 -1.38
C TRP A 107 17.05 -6.01 -0.31
N TYR A 108 17.60 -5.41 0.74
CA TYR A 108 18.43 -6.12 1.74
C TYR A 108 17.78 -6.31 3.12
N GLY A 109 16.45 -6.29 3.20
CA GLY A 109 15.75 -6.33 4.48
C GLY A 109 15.99 -5.08 5.34
N PRO A 110 15.50 -5.04 6.59
CA PRO A 110 15.78 -3.95 7.52
C PRO A 110 17.29 -3.71 7.72
N LYS A 111 17.73 -2.45 7.66
CA LYS A 111 19.13 -2.04 7.88
C LYS A 111 19.25 -0.94 8.92
N THR A 112 20.41 -0.91 9.57
CA THR A 112 20.73 0.12 10.56
C THR A 112 20.64 1.51 9.93
N ILE A 113 19.80 2.37 10.51
CA ILE A 113 19.63 3.75 10.08
C ILE A 113 20.91 4.54 10.48
N PRO A 114 21.55 5.26 9.55
CA PRO A 114 22.71 6.11 9.85
C PRO A 114 22.40 7.13 10.96
N ARG A 115 23.39 7.40 11.82
CA ARG A 115 23.23 8.29 12.98
C ARG A 115 22.86 9.71 12.56
N GLU A 116 23.43 10.20 11.46
CA GLU A 116 23.14 11.54 10.94
C GLU A 116 21.66 11.65 10.53
N ARG A 117 21.11 10.62 9.88
CA ARG A 117 19.70 10.62 9.49
C ARG A 117 18.79 10.56 10.72
N LEU A 118 19.11 9.72 11.71
CA LEU A 118 18.35 9.68 12.96
C LEU A 118 18.34 11.04 13.67
N GLN A 119 19.44 11.79 13.64
CA GLN A 119 19.50 13.13 14.20
C GLN A 119 18.61 14.11 13.44
N GLN A 120 18.58 14.04 12.10
CA GLN A 120 17.71 14.86 11.26
C GLN A 120 16.21 14.56 11.46
N MET A 121 15.86 13.30 11.68
CA MET A 121 14.47 12.87 11.88
C MET A 121 13.94 13.11 13.29
N GLY A 122 14.83 13.27 14.28
CA GLY A 122 14.46 13.43 15.68
C GLY A 122 13.92 12.14 16.32
N LYS A 123 13.05 12.28 17.31
CA LYS A 123 12.53 11.14 18.08
C LYS A 123 11.43 10.40 17.29
N LEU A 124 11.76 9.19 16.83
CA LEU A 124 10.82 8.28 16.18
C LEU A 124 10.15 7.34 17.19
N SER A 125 8.90 6.94 16.91
CA SER A 125 8.28 5.79 17.58
C SER A 125 9.04 4.50 17.22
N ALA A 126 8.85 3.43 17.98
CA ALA A 126 9.45 2.13 17.64
C ALA A 126 9.03 1.66 16.24
N ARG A 127 7.74 1.84 15.91
CA ARG A 127 7.17 1.46 14.60
C ARG A 127 7.75 2.29 13.45
N ASP A 128 7.84 3.61 13.61
CA ASP A 128 8.40 4.47 12.56
C ASP A 128 9.90 4.19 12.35
N ARG A 129 10.61 3.82 13.42
CA ARG A 129 12.01 3.40 13.35
C ARG A 129 12.16 2.08 12.58
N GLU A 130 11.27 1.11 12.76
CA GLU A 130 11.29 -0.14 12.00
C GLU A 130 10.97 0.10 10.51
N ILE A 131 9.96 0.93 10.20
CA ILE A 131 9.66 1.34 8.82
C ILE A 131 10.87 2.03 8.17
N GLU A 132 11.52 2.94 8.89
CA GLU A 132 12.70 3.63 8.37
C GLU A 132 13.91 2.69 8.19
N SER A 133 14.01 1.66 9.02
CA SER A 133 15.03 0.60 8.88
C SER A 133 14.83 -0.20 7.59
N GLU A 134 13.59 -0.54 7.23
CA GLU A 134 13.30 -1.18 5.93
C GLU A 134 13.59 -0.27 4.75
N LYS A 135 13.23 1.01 4.85
CA LYS A 135 13.55 2.02 3.84
C LYS A 135 15.05 2.18 3.65
N GLU A 136 15.83 2.09 4.73
CA GLU A 136 17.28 2.05 4.61
C GLU A 136 17.77 0.81 3.87
N GLY A 137 17.14 -0.34 4.10
CA GLY A 137 17.35 -1.54 3.29
C GLY A 137 17.08 -1.33 1.81
N ILE A 138 16.00 -0.61 1.48
CA ILE A 138 15.66 -0.25 0.09
C ILE A 138 16.77 0.57 -0.51
N ARG A 139 17.20 1.64 0.17
CA ARG A 139 18.25 2.56 -0.31
C ARG A 139 19.57 1.88 -0.62
N GLN A 140 19.87 0.79 0.10
CA GLN A 140 21.08 0.00 -0.12
C GLN A 140 20.92 -1.07 -1.21
N GLY A 141 19.69 -1.43 -1.58
CA GLY A 141 19.40 -2.48 -2.57
C GLY A 141 19.82 -2.11 -3.99
N LEU A 142 20.08 -3.12 -4.81
CA LEU A 142 20.67 -2.94 -6.14
C LEU A 142 19.75 -2.23 -7.15
N LEU A 143 18.44 -2.20 -6.91
CA LEU A 143 17.50 -1.50 -7.78
C LEU A 143 17.23 -0.05 -7.39
N PHE A 144 17.70 0.38 -6.22
CA PHE A 144 17.46 1.75 -5.77
C PHE A 144 18.07 2.82 -6.67
N PRO A 145 19.28 2.65 -7.25
CA PRO A 145 19.83 3.60 -8.22
C PRO A 145 18.95 3.82 -9.46
N PHE A 146 18.13 2.83 -9.83
CA PHE A 146 17.27 2.87 -11.02
C PHE A 146 15.86 3.40 -10.74
N THR A 147 15.48 3.50 -9.47
CA THR A 147 14.11 3.84 -9.05
C THR A 147 14.07 5.11 -8.21
N THR A 148 15.03 5.28 -7.30
CA THR A 148 15.21 6.44 -6.40
C THR A 148 13.99 6.79 -5.55
N SER A 149 13.04 5.87 -5.42
CA SER A 149 11.77 6.07 -4.71
C SER A 149 11.48 4.86 -3.83
N GLU A 150 11.44 5.06 -2.51
CA GLU A 150 11.06 3.99 -1.58
C GLU A 150 9.58 3.61 -1.73
N GLY A 151 8.74 4.56 -2.12
CA GLY A 151 7.28 4.38 -2.17
C GLY A 151 6.83 3.29 -3.14
N ILE A 152 7.64 2.97 -4.15
CA ILE A 152 7.31 1.91 -5.11
C ILE A 152 7.50 0.50 -4.57
N TYR A 153 8.08 0.32 -3.38
CA TYR A 153 8.25 -0.97 -2.72
C TYR A 153 7.05 -1.31 -1.82
N HIS A 154 6.13 -0.36 -1.63
CA HIS A 154 4.97 -0.49 -0.78
C HIS A 154 3.68 -0.51 -1.61
N CYS A 155 2.78 -1.42 -1.25
CA CYS A 155 1.43 -1.46 -1.79
C CYS A 155 0.53 -0.54 -0.97
N PRO A 156 -0.19 0.43 -1.57
CA PRO A 156 -1.13 1.28 -0.84
C PRO A 156 -2.31 0.53 -0.17
N GLY A 157 -2.53 -0.73 -0.56
CA GLY A 157 -3.50 -1.63 0.07
C GLY A 157 -2.96 -2.38 1.29
N ASP A 158 -1.64 -2.42 1.48
CA ASP A 158 -0.99 -3.12 2.58
C ASP A 158 -1.11 -2.32 3.88
N LYS A 159 -1.86 -2.88 4.82
CA LYS A 159 -2.13 -2.23 6.12
C LYS A 159 -1.13 -2.65 7.20
N ARG A 160 -0.09 -3.42 6.87
CA ARG A 160 0.93 -3.84 7.84
C ARG A 160 1.75 -2.69 8.40
N ILE A 161 1.75 -1.51 7.78
CA ILE A 161 2.32 -0.30 8.41
C ILE A 161 1.40 0.35 9.45
N SER A 162 0.11 -0.01 9.50
CA SER A 162 -0.85 0.58 10.45
C SER A 162 -0.70 0.04 11.87
N SER A 163 -0.94 0.88 12.88
CA SER A 163 -0.84 0.50 14.30
C SER A 163 -1.74 -0.68 14.71
N ALA A 164 -2.76 -1.01 13.91
CA ALA A 164 -3.66 -2.12 14.16
C ALA A 164 -3.12 -3.49 13.69
N SER A 165 -2.01 -3.52 12.94
CA SER A 165 -1.48 -4.77 12.40
C SER A 165 -0.56 -5.46 13.42
N PRO A 166 -0.73 -6.79 13.63
CA PRO A 166 0.14 -7.55 14.53
C PRO A 166 1.51 -7.85 13.92
N THR A 167 1.69 -7.61 12.61
CA THR A 167 2.98 -7.68 11.91
C THR A 167 3.30 -6.29 11.36
N LEU A 168 4.59 -5.97 11.19
CA LEU A 168 5.03 -4.71 10.62
C LEU A 168 5.98 -4.98 9.47
N THR A 169 5.57 -4.56 8.27
CA THR A 169 6.45 -4.43 7.12
C THR A 169 6.09 -3.20 6.31
N PHE A 170 7.08 -2.52 5.75
CA PHE A 170 6.89 -1.48 4.75
C PHE A 170 6.94 -2.08 3.34
N VAL A 171 7.86 -3.01 3.08
CA VAL A 171 7.95 -3.66 1.77
C VAL A 171 6.82 -4.68 1.61
N SER A 172 6.01 -4.49 0.57
CA SER A 172 4.79 -5.28 0.32
C SER A 172 4.99 -6.39 -0.71
N TYR A 173 6.10 -6.33 -1.45
CA TYR A 173 6.43 -7.27 -2.51
C TYR A 173 7.56 -8.19 -2.09
N SER A 174 7.69 -9.30 -2.79
CA SER A 174 8.81 -10.23 -2.63
C SER A 174 9.30 -10.67 -3.99
N GLY A 175 10.62 -10.71 -4.15
CA GLY A 175 11.24 -11.26 -5.35
C GLY A 175 11.03 -12.77 -5.40
N ALA A 176 10.62 -13.30 -6.55
CA ALA A 176 10.39 -14.71 -6.72
C ALA A 176 11.70 -15.52 -6.61
N GLY A 177 11.69 -16.63 -5.88
CA GLY A 177 12.87 -17.47 -5.68
C GLY A 177 13.46 -18.01 -6.98
N GLY A 178 12.64 -18.21 -8.01
CA GLY A 178 13.04 -18.60 -9.36
C GLY A 178 13.82 -17.52 -10.12
N MET A 179 13.71 -16.25 -9.71
CA MET A 179 14.39 -15.09 -10.31
C MET A 179 15.61 -14.72 -9.48
N ASN A 180 16.66 -15.52 -9.60
CA ASN A 180 17.91 -15.37 -8.85
C ASN A 180 17.72 -15.29 -7.31
N GLY A 181 16.64 -15.85 -6.76
CA GLY A 181 16.39 -15.94 -5.32
C GLY A 181 16.83 -17.28 -4.71
N GLU A 182 16.20 -17.67 -3.60
CA GLU A 182 16.65 -18.77 -2.72
C GLU A 182 16.27 -20.17 -3.20
N GLN A 183 15.58 -20.29 -4.34
CA GLN A 183 15.32 -21.60 -4.94
C GLN A 183 16.58 -22.13 -5.65
N SER A 184 17.60 -22.48 -4.85
CA SER A 184 18.90 -22.95 -5.33
C SER A 184 18.76 -24.15 -6.26
N GLY A 185 19.54 -24.17 -7.35
CA GLY A 185 19.48 -25.20 -8.38
C GLY A 185 18.32 -25.07 -9.37
N LEU A 186 17.31 -24.22 -9.11
CA LEU A 186 16.24 -23.89 -10.05
C LEU A 186 16.26 -22.43 -10.51
N SER A 187 16.89 -21.51 -9.77
CA SER A 187 16.81 -20.09 -10.10
C SER A 187 17.56 -19.73 -11.39
N VAL A 188 16.92 -18.91 -12.21
CA VAL A 188 17.52 -18.26 -13.38
C VAL A 188 18.45 -17.15 -12.88
N LYS A 189 19.56 -16.90 -13.58
CA LYS A 189 20.61 -15.95 -13.16
C LYS A 189 20.85 -14.80 -14.14
N SER A 190 20.30 -14.89 -15.34
CA SER A 190 20.43 -13.86 -16.39
C SER A 190 19.11 -13.67 -17.11
N ILE A 191 18.88 -12.47 -17.66
CA ILE A 191 17.59 -12.13 -18.28
C ILE A 191 17.39 -12.92 -19.59
N SER A 192 18.46 -13.15 -20.36
CA SER A 192 18.43 -13.97 -21.58
C SER A 192 18.11 -15.45 -21.34
N ALA A 193 18.32 -15.95 -20.12
CA ALA A 193 18.02 -17.33 -19.76
C ALA A 193 16.53 -17.55 -19.41
N ILE A 194 15.72 -16.49 -19.34
CA ILE A 194 14.29 -16.59 -19.01
C ILE A 194 13.50 -17.00 -20.25
N VAL A 195 12.93 -18.19 -20.20
CA VAL A 195 12.02 -18.67 -21.24
C VAL A 195 10.64 -18.06 -21.03
N ASN A 196 10.09 -17.43 -22.08
CA ASN A 196 8.82 -16.71 -22.07
C ASN A 196 8.74 -15.61 -20.98
N PRO A 197 9.55 -14.52 -21.07
CA PRO A 197 9.62 -13.48 -20.04
C PRO A 197 8.27 -12.86 -19.67
N SER A 198 7.38 -12.64 -20.64
CA SER A 198 6.03 -12.12 -20.40
C SER A 198 5.14 -13.05 -19.58
N GLY A 199 5.50 -14.32 -19.47
CA GLY A 199 4.79 -15.34 -18.69
C GLY A 199 5.54 -15.77 -17.43
N LYS A 200 6.52 -15.01 -16.95
CA LYS A 200 7.27 -15.31 -15.73
C LYS A 200 7.29 -14.12 -14.79
N TYR A 201 6.74 -14.29 -13.58
CA TYR A 201 6.68 -13.19 -12.63
C TYR A 201 8.01 -12.96 -11.91
N VAL A 202 8.29 -11.69 -11.59
CA VAL A 202 9.49 -11.25 -10.87
C VAL A 202 9.15 -10.92 -9.43
N TYR A 203 8.13 -10.09 -9.20
CA TYR A 203 7.66 -9.73 -7.86
C TYR A 203 6.21 -10.18 -7.63
N VAL A 204 5.96 -10.64 -6.40
CA VAL A 204 4.66 -11.09 -5.91
C VAL A 204 4.30 -10.29 -4.68
N GLU A 205 3.04 -9.86 -4.54
CA GLU A 205 2.55 -9.34 -3.27
C GLU A 205 2.46 -10.44 -2.22
N GLU A 206 3.17 -10.26 -1.11
CA GLU A 206 3.32 -11.28 -0.06
C GLU A 206 2.90 -10.74 1.31
N SER A 207 2.26 -11.60 2.09
CA SER A 207 1.85 -11.37 3.47
C SER A 207 2.63 -12.23 4.49
N ASP A 208 3.95 -12.04 4.55
CA ASP A 208 4.82 -12.75 5.50
C ASP A 208 4.51 -12.40 6.97
N PRO A 209 4.36 -13.40 7.88
CA PRO A 209 4.19 -13.18 9.31
C PRO A 209 5.48 -12.89 10.10
N ARG A 210 6.67 -13.08 9.52
CA ARG A 210 7.98 -13.11 10.21
C ARG A 210 8.58 -11.71 10.43
N GLN A 211 7.74 -10.71 10.70
CA GLN A 211 8.04 -9.26 10.73
C GLN A 211 7.98 -8.64 9.33
N TYR A 212 9.04 -8.78 8.54
CA TYR A 212 9.08 -8.32 7.15
C TYR A 212 8.93 -9.48 6.16
N ASN A 213 8.84 -9.18 4.87
CA ASN A 213 8.89 -10.19 3.81
C ASN A 213 10.31 -10.80 3.73
N MET A 214 10.54 -11.89 4.45
CA MET A 214 11.85 -12.48 4.68
C MET A 214 12.25 -13.44 3.55
N GLY A 215 13.46 -13.25 3.02
CA GLY A 215 13.97 -14.00 1.89
C GLY A 215 13.29 -13.67 0.55
N SER A 216 13.25 -14.66 -0.34
CA SER A 216 12.52 -14.63 -1.61
C SER A 216 11.22 -15.42 -1.52
N TRP A 217 10.22 -15.04 -2.31
CA TRP A 217 8.94 -15.74 -2.37
C TRP A 217 9.07 -17.09 -3.08
N ILE A 218 8.71 -18.16 -2.39
CA ILE A 218 8.84 -19.55 -2.82
C ILE A 218 7.46 -20.22 -3.00
N ILE A 219 7.38 -21.05 -4.03
CA ILE A 219 6.30 -22.03 -4.22
C ILE A 219 6.87 -23.43 -4.39
N SER A 220 6.15 -24.43 -3.89
CA SER A 220 6.55 -25.82 -4.07
C SER A 220 6.46 -26.22 -5.55
N MET A 221 7.60 -26.54 -6.16
CA MET A 221 7.60 -27.04 -7.53
C MET A 221 7.28 -28.54 -7.60
N GLY A 222 7.41 -29.31 -6.52
CA GLY A 222 7.19 -30.77 -6.52
C GLY A 222 5.74 -31.21 -6.81
N ALA A 223 5.55 -32.53 -6.92
CA ALA A 223 4.23 -33.15 -7.05
C ALA A 223 3.34 -32.80 -5.85
N GLY A 224 2.18 -32.19 -6.12
CA GLY A 224 1.23 -31.72 -5.11
C GLY A 224 1.13 -30.19 -5.00
N SER A 225 0.01 -29.70 -4.47
CA SER A 225 -0.35 -28.28 -4.52
C SER A 225 -0.47 -27.71 -3.11
N ASN A 226 0.67 -27.27 -2.57
CA ASN A 226 0.75 -26.52 -1.33
C ASN A 226 1.50 -25.20 -1.56
N TRP A 227 1.01 -24.14 -0.93
CA TRP A 227 1.77 -22.90 -0.77
C TRP A 227 2.98 -23.16 0.13
N ILE A 228 4.09 -22.48 -0.14
CA ILE A 228 5.23 -22.38 0.78
C ILE A 228 5.17 -20.99 1.41
N ASP A 229 5.15 -19.96 0.56
CA ASP A 229 4.94 -18.59 0.99
C ASP A 229 3.54 -18.08 0.62
N PRO A 230 2.95 -17.19 1.43
CA PRO A 230 1.61 -16.67 1.21
C PRO A 230 1.61 -15.62 0.10
N VAL A 231 0.43 -15.43 -0.49
CA VAL A 231 0.14 -14.30 -1.37
C VAL A 231 -0.70 -13.27 -0.62
N ALA A 232 -0.76 -12.02 -1.08
CA ALA A 232 -1.46 -10.96 -0.37
C ALA A 232 -2.61 -10.30 -1.17
N PRO A 233 -3.88 -10.68 -0.92
CA PRO A 233 -5.06 -10.22 -1.67
C PRO A 233 -5.58 -8.84 -1.22
N TRP A 234 -4.74 -7.81 -1.17
CA TRP A 234 -5.09 -6.50 -0.60
C TRP A 234 -6.09 -5.68 -1.43
N HIS A 235 -6.35 -6.07 -2.67
CA HIS A 235 -7.16 -5.31 -3.63
C HIS A 235 -8.53 -5.96 -3.90
N ASN A 236 -9.28 -6.31 -2.85
CA ASN A 236 -10.59 -7.01 -2.93
C ASN A 236 -10.48 -8.42 -3.55
N ASP A 237 -9.67 -9.31 -2.96
CA ASP A 237 -9.32 -10.64 -3.48
C ASP A 237 -8.36 -10.63 -4.70
N TYR A 238 -7.80 -9.46 -5.03
CA TYR A 238 -6.77 -9.34 -6.06
C TYR A 238 -5.41 -9.04 -5.43
N SER A 239 -4.37 -9.54 -6.09
CA SER A 239 -2.99 -9.09 -5.94
C SER A 239 -2.46 -8.56 -7.26
N THR A 240 -1.30 -7.91 -7.22
CA THR A 240 -0.52 -7.53 -8.39
C THR A 240 0.69 -8.44 -8.56
N LEU A 241 1.03 -8.72 -9.83
CA LEU A 241 2.22 -9.45 -10.24
C LEU A 241 2.97 -8.60 -11.26
N SER A 242 4.30 -8.58 -11.17
CA SER A 242 5.18 -8.03 -12.20
C SER A 242 5.81 -9.14 -12.99
N TRP A 243 6.13 -8.86 -14.24
CA TRP A 243 6.58 -9.84 -15.23
C TRP A 243 7.96 -9.48 -15.76
N ALA A 244 8.71 -10.49 -16.19
CA ALA A 244 10.12 -10.34 -16.56
C ALA A 244 10.36 -9.55 -17.87
N ASP A 245 9.31 -9.20 -18.60
CA ASP A 245 9.34 -8.26 -19.73
C ASP A 245 9.04 -6.81 -19.31
N GLY A 246 8.87 -6.54 -18.02
CA GLY A 246 8.65 -5.20 -17.46
C GLY A 246 7.18 -4.81 -17.25
N HIS A 247 6.20 -5.63 -17.64
CA HIS A 247 4.78 -5.28 -17.38
C HIS A 247 4.31 -5.74 -15.99
N ALA A 248 3.12 -5.28 -15.58
CA ALA A 248 2.47 -5.70 -14.34
C ALA A 248 0.97 -5.94 -14.58
N THR A 249 0.40 -6.93 -13.90
CA THR A 249 -1.02 -7.29 -14.02
C THR A 249 -1.65 -7.53 -12.64
N THR A 250 -2.98 -7.56 -12.60
CA THR A 250 -3.73 -8.01 -11.40
C THR A 250 -4.12 -9.47 -11.54
N LYS A 251 -3.93 -10.24 -10.48
CA LYS A 251 -4.38 -11.62 -10.34
C LYS A 251 -5.51 -11.70 -9.31
N ARG A 252 -6.69 -12.17 -9.72
CA ARG A 252 -7.78 -12.53 -8.81
C ARG A 252 -7.52 -13.90 -8.20
N TRP A 253 -7.60 -14.04 -6.88
CA TRP A 253 -7.55 -15.35 -6.22
C TRP A 253 -8.93 -16.00 -6.23
N LEU A 254 -8.99 -17.25 -6.67
CA LEU A 254 -10.25 -17.97 -6.88
C LEU A 254 -10.57 -18.90 -5.71
N SER A 255 -9.55 -19.58 -5.17
CA SER A 255 -9.72 -20.55 -4.10
C SER A 255 -9.94 -19.86 -2.76
N GLU A 256 -11.02 -20.21 -2.07
CA GLU A 256 -11.28 -19.72 -0.71
C GLU A 256 -10.18 -20.16 0.27
N ASN A 257 -9.55 -21.31 0.02
CA ASN A 257 -8.41 -21.76 0.82
C ASN A 257 -7.20 -20.83 0.63
N THR A 258 -6.88 -20.44 -0.61
CA THR A 258 -5.83 -19.43 -0.90
C THR A 258 -6.12 -18.11 -0.21
N LYS A 259 -7.36 -17.61 -0.31
CA LYS A 259 -7.76 -16.35 0.33
C LYS A 259 -7.71 -16.41 1.85
N LYS A 260 -8.16 -17.51 2.46
CA LYS A 260 -8.10 -17.73 3.92
C LYS A 260 -6.65 -17.82 4.40
N ALA A 261 -5.82 -18.61 3.72
CA ALA A 261 -4.38 -18.68 3.96
C ALA A 261 -3.74 -17.30 4.03
N ALA A 262 -3.92 -16.52 2.97
CA ALA A 262 -3.36 -15.19 2.83
C ALA A 262 -3.80 -14.19 3.92
N ARG A 263 -5.06 -14.29 4.37
CA ARG A 263 -5.59 -13.45 5.45
C ARG A 263 -5.11 -13.89 6.83
N ASN A 264 -4.91 -15.20 7.02
CA ASN A 264 -4.52 -15.77 8.31
C ASN A 264 -3.04 -15.53 8.63
N THR A 265 -2.16 -15.36 7.63
CA THR A 265 -0.74 -15.06 7.86
C THR A 265 -0.50 -13.67 8.45
N VAL A 266 -1.36 -12.68 8.20
CA VAL A 266 -1.20 -11.32 8.76
C VAL A 266 -1.80 -11.18 10.18
N GLY A 267 -2.30 -12.27 10.79
CA GLY A 267 -3.28 -12.16 11.87
C GLY A 267 -3.17 -13.11 13.07
N THR A 268 -2.15 -13.97 13.19
CA THR A 268 -2.06 -14.93 14.32
C THR A 268 -0.92 -14.57 15.29
N PRO A 269 -1.23 -13.96 16.45
CA PRO A 269 -0.26 -13.77 17.54
C PRO A 269 0.31 -15.09 18.10
N SER A 270 -0.38 -16.21 17.86
CA SER A 270 -0.11 -17.51 18.45
C SER A 270 0.97 -18.33 17.73
N ARG A 271 1.42 -17.92 16.54
CA ARG A 271 2.52 -18.56 15.80
C ARG A 271 3.34 -17.53 15.01
N PRO A 272 4.06 -16.61 15.68
CA PRO A 272 4.98 -15.71 14.97
C PRO A 272 5.99 -16.56 14.19
N GLY A 273 5.92 -16.48 12.87
CA GLY A 273 6.89 -17.07 11.95
C GLY A 273 6.70 -18.52 11.50
N THR A 274 5.49 -19.08 11.54
CA THR A 274 5.21 -20.35 10.82
C THR A 274 4.15 -20.16 9.74
N PHE A 275 4.50 -20.48 8.49
CA PHE A 275 3.52 -20.65 7.42
C PHE A 275 2.80 -21.97 7.61
N SER A 276 1.53 -21.94 7.99
CA SER A 276 0.68 -23.13 8.03
C SER A 276 -0.62 -22.85 7.28
N PHE A 277 -0.70 -23.40 6.08
CA PHE A 277 -1.87 -23.23 5.22
C PHE A 277 -3.02 -24.15 5.64
N GLY A 278 -2.72 -25.27 6.32
CA GLY A 278 -3.74 -26.16 6.90
C GLY A 278 -4.62 -26.87 5.87
N PHE A 279 -4.24 -26.86 4.59
CA PHE A 279 -4.92 -27.59 3.52
C PHE A 279 -3.90 -28.13 2.50
N TYR A 280 -4.26 -29.24 1.86
CA TYR A 280 -3.65 -29.76 0.64
C TYR A 280 -4.73 -29.78 -0.42
N ASP A 281 -4.54 -29.03 -1.51
CA ASP A 281 -5.56 -28.88 -2.55
C ASP A 281 -4.92 -29.07 -3.92
N LYS A 282 -4.81 -30.34 -4.32
CA LYS A 282 -4.15 -30.77 -5.58
C LYS A 282 -4.71 -30.05 -6.81
N ASP A 283 -5.98 -29.65 -6.80
CA ASP A 283 -6.68 -29.04 -7.93
C ASP A 283 -6.81 -27.50 -7.79
N ASN A 284 -6.05 -26.89 -6.87
CA ASN A 284 -6.07 -25.45 -6.65
C ASN A 284 -5.53 -24.69 -7.88
N ARG A 285 -6.45 -24.10 -8.65
CA ARG A 285 -6.14 -23.32 -9.85
C ARG A 285 -5.20 -22.14 -9.60
N ASP A 286 -5.21 -21.56 -8.39
CA ASP A 286 -4.31 -20.46 -8.05
C ASP A 286 -2.86 -20.96 -7.91
N ILE A 287 -2.66 -22.12 -7.28
CA ILE A 287 -1.34 -22.75 -7.14
C ILE A 287 -0.83 -23.18 -8.50
N MET A 288 -1.66 -23.83 -9.32
CA MET A 288 -1.28 -24.23 -10.68
C MET A 288 -0.85 -23.03 -11.53
N TYR A 289 -1.62 -21.95 -11.49
CA TYR A 289 -1.27 -20.71 -12.18
C TYR A 289 0.09 -20.17 -11.74
N MET A 290 0.34 -20.09 -10.42
CA MET A 290 1.62 -19.59 -9.91
C MET A 290 2.79 -20.51 -10.25
N LYS A 291 2.60 -21.84 -10.28
CA LYS A 291 3.64 -22.79 -10.69
C LYS A 291 3.99 -22.65 -12.17
N GLU A 292 2.98 -22.54 -13.05
CA GLU A 292 3.17 -22.37 -14.49
C GLU A 292 3.98 -21.11 -14.83
N HIS A 293 3.76 -20.04 -14.06
CA HIS A 293 4.41 -18.74 -14.25
C HIS A 293 5.67 -18.56 -13.38
N TYR A 294 6.11 -19.58 -12.64
CA TYR A 294 7.36 -19.52 -11.88
C TYR A 294 8.55 -19.77 -12.80
N ALA A 295 9.61 -18.95 -12.67
CA ALA A 295 10.83 -19.15 -13.43
C ALA A 295 11.64 -20.33 -12.91
N THR A 296 12.13 -21.16 -13.84
CA THR A 296 13.10 -22.21 -13.53
C THR A 296 14.17 -22.28 -14.62
N ASN A 297 15.40 -22.61 -14.24
CA ASN A 297 16.53 -22.83 -15.13
C ASN A 297 16.48 -24.22 -15.82
N ARG A 298 15.51 -25.08 -15.46
CA ARG A 298 15.31 -26.37 -16.10
C ARG A 298 14.48 -26.14 -17.35
N LYS A 299 14.98 -26.62 -18.50
CA LYS A 299 14.18 -26.68 -19.74
C LYS A 299 12.87 -27.40 -19.42
N SER A 300 11.75 -26.79 -19.80
CA SER A 300 10.37 -27.21 -19.53
C SER A 300 9.95 -28.54 -20.21
N GLY A 301 10.85 -29.54 -20.23
CA GLY A 301 10.66 -30.85 -20.84
C GLY A 301 10.96 -32.04 -19.93
N ASN A 302 11.54 -31.83 -18.74
CA ASN A 302 11.62 -32.87 -17.72
C ASN A 302 10.51 -32.61 -16.71
N ALA A 303 9.33 -33.17 -17.01
CA ALA A 303 8.22 -33.24 -16.07
C ALA A 303 8.68 -33.83 -14.73
N LEU A 304 8.12 -33.30 -13.66
CA LEU A 304 8.24 -33.84 -12.30
C LEU A 304 7.55 -35.19 -12.17
#